data_AF-A0A4Q4WD19-F1
#
_entry.id   AF-A0A4Q4WD19-F1
#
_cell.length_a   1.000
_cell.length_b   1.000
_cell.length_c   1.000
_cell.angle_alpha   90.00
_cell.angle_beta   90.00
_cell.angle_gamma   90.00
#
_symmetry.space_group_name_H-M   'P 1'
#
loop_
_entity.id
_entity.type
_entity.pdbx_description
1 polymer ?
#
loop_
_entity_poly.entity_id
_entity_poly.type
_entity_poly.pdbx_seq_one_letter_code
_entity_poly.pdbx_strand_id
1 'polypeptide(L)'
;MPTLLRQLADKDTVVFHCALSQQRGPSAALRYLREREARQARQAQQQQAKAEGKGVAAGDKEEKVAGTGNAETELKVKQQKVYVLDRGFVGWQEVYGPDERLTEAWRKELWEEGY
;
A
#
# COMPACT_ATOMS: atom_id res chain seq x y z
N MET A 1 -4.09 1.99 11.73
CA MET A 1 -3.58 1.84 10.34
C MET A 1 -2.25 2.52 9.97
N PRO A 2 -1.58 3.36 10.80
CA PRO A 2 -0.32 4.01 10.37
C PRO A 2 0.81 3.05 9.97
N THR A 3 0.91 1.90 10.65
CA THR A 3 1.91 0.86 10.38
C THR A 3 1.71 0.21 9.01
N LEU A 4 0.47 -0.16 8.68
CA LEU A 4 0.12 -0.79 7.41
C LEU A 4 0.40 0.13 6.21
N LEU A 5 0.06 1.42 6.32
CA LEU A 5 0.36 2.39 5.26
C LEU A 5 1.86 2.52 5.00
N ARG A 6 2.68 2.45 6.04
CA ARG A 6 4.14 2.52 5.90
C ARG A 6 4.71 1.24 5.28
N GLN A 7 4.21 0.08 5.70
CA GLN A 7 4.65 -1.22 5.18
C GLN A 7 4.34 -1.43 3.70
N LEU A 8 3.28 -0.78 3.21
CA LEU A 8 2.83 -0.90 1.82
C LEU A 8 3.22 0.31 0.97
N ALA A 9 3.99 1.26 1.49
CA ALA A 9 4.27 2.53 0.81
C ALA A 9 5.10 2.37 -0.47
N ASP A 10 5.97 1.36 -0.51
CA ASP A 10 6.90 1.05 -1.60
C ASP A 10 6.32 0.07 -2.63
N LYS A 11 5.10 -0.42 -2.42
CA LYS A 11 4.47 -1.41 -3.29
C LYS A 11 3.60 -0.74 -4.34
N ASP A 12 3.79 -1.07 -5.62
CA ASP A 12 2.95 -0.55 -6.70
C ASP A 12 1.52 -1.12 -6.70
N THR A 13 1.36 -2.36 -6.21
CA THR A 13 0.08 -3.08 -6.19
C THR A 13 -0.17 -3.72 -4.83
N VAL A 14 -1.41 -3.62 -4.34
CA VAL A 14 -1.88 -4.28 -3.10
C VAL A 14 -3.16 -5.06 -3.41
N VAL A 15 -3.18 -6.33 -3.03
CA VAL A 15 -4.37 -7.20 -3.16
C VAL A 15 -4.89 -7.52 -1.77
N PHE A 16 -6.18 -7.26 -1.53
CA PHE A 16 -6.88 -7.67 -0.33
C PHE A 16 -7.73 -8.91 -0.61
N HIS A 17 -7.86 -9.80 0.37
CA HIS A 17 -8.79 -10.91 0.30
C HIS A 17 -9.30 -11.28 1.70
N CYS A 18 -10.34 -12.09 1.76
CA CYS A 18 -10.60 -12.92 2.94
C CYS A 18 -10.91 -14.36 2.49
N ALA A 19 -11.76 -15.09 3.21
CA ALA A 19 -12.17 -16.43 2.78
C ALA A 19 -13.01 -16.38 1.51
N LEU A 20 -14.14 -15.66 1.53
CA LEU A 20 -15.04 -15.48 0.38
C LEU A 20 -14.95 -14.09 -0.28
N SER A 21 -14.20 -13.18 0.33
CA SER A 21 -14.11 -11.77 -0.09
C SER A 21 -15.44 -10.99 -0.18
N GLN A 22 -16.48 -11.37 0.58
CA GLN A 22 -17.79 -10.69 0.52
C GLN A 22 -17.93 -9.48 1.47
N GLN A 23 -17.23 -9.48 2.61
CA GLN A 23 -17.36 -8.42 3.62
C GLN A 23 -16.00 -7.88 4.08
N ARG A 24 -15.18 -8.74 4.71
CA ARG A 24 -13.93 -8.34 5.38
C ARG A 24 -12.86 -7.84 4.40
N GLY A 25 -12.61 -8.57 3.32
CA GLY A 25 -11.65 -8.18 2.28
C GLY A 25 -11.98 -6.81 1.64
N PRO A 26 -13.19 -6.63 1.07
CA PRO A 26 -13.62 -5.35 0.50
C PRO A 26 -13.61 -4.21 1.51
N SER A 27 -14.10 -4.44 2.73
CA SER A 27 -14.14 -3.40 3.77
C SER A 27 -12.73 -2.96 4.19
N ALA A 28 -11.78 -3.91 4.27
CA ALA A 28 -10.39 -3.60 4.58
C ALA A 28 -9.74 -2.78 3.46
N ALA A 29 -9.96 -3.16 2.19
CA ALA A 29 -9.48 -2.42 1.02
C ALA A 29 -10.01 -0.97 1.01
N LEU A 30 -11.31 -0.78 1.25
CA LEU A 30 -11.94 0.54 1.31
C LEU A 30 -11.36 1.41 2.45
N ARG A 31 -11.18 0.83 3.64
CA ARG A 31 -10.56 1.54 4.78
C ARG A 31 -9.12 1.93 4.48
N TYR A 32 -8.36 1.05 3.82
CA TYR A 32 -6.99 1.32 3.40
C TYR A 32 -6.92 2.50 2.43
N LEU A 33 -7.77 2.50 1.40
CA LEU A 33 -7.86 3.59 0.40
C LEU A 33 -8.16 4.94 1.07
N ARG A 34 -9.19 5.00 1.91
CA ARG A 34 -9.57 6.23 2.63
C ARG A 34 -8.44 6.78 3.49
N GLU A 35 -7.77 5.92 4.27
CA GLU A 35 -6.69 6.36 5.14
C GLU A 35 -5.46 6.82 4.33
N ARG A 36 -5.18 6.17 3.20
CA ARG A 36 -4.10 6.55 2.29
C ARG A 36 -4.36 7.93 1.68
N GLU A 37 -5.56 8.18 1.18
CA GLU A 37 -5.98 9.48 0.65
C GLU A 37 -5.92 10.57 1.73
N ALA A 38 -6.43 10.29 2.93
CA ALA A 38 -6.38 11.22 4.05
C ALA A 38 -4.93 11.56 4.46
N ARG A 39 -4.01 10.59 4.41
CA ARG A 39 -2.58 10.83 4.66
C ARG A 39 -1.94 11.70 3.58
N GLN A 40 -2.23 11.42 2.30
CA GLN A 40 -1.71 12.20 1.18
C GLN A 40 -2.22 13.65 1.24
N ALA A 41 -3.50 13.86 1.54
CA ALA A 41 -4.08 15.19 1.72
C ALA A 41 -3.41 15.97 2.86
N ARG A 42 -3.22 15.33 4.03
CA ARG A 42 -2.51 15.94 5.17
C ARG A 42 -1.06 16.29 4.82
N GLN A 43 -0.37 15.43 4.06
CA GLN A 43 1.01 15.69 3.63
C GLN A 43 1.09 16.88 2.65
N ALA A 44 0.17 16.95 1.70
CA ALA A 44 0.10 18.07 0.75
C ALA A 44 -0.17 19.41 1.46
N GLN A 45 -1.11 19.44 2.40
CA GLN A 45 -1.40 20.63 3.22
C GLN A 45 -0.18 21.07 4.05
N GLN A 46 0.51 20.12 4.69
CA GLN A 46 1.73 20.42 5.46
C GLN A 46 2.86 20.96 4.58
N GLN A 47 3.00 20.46 3.35
CA GLN A 47 4.01 20.95 2.40
C GLN A 47 3.70 22.38 1.92
N GLN A 48 2.42 22.69 1.64
CA GLN A 48 1.98 24.04 1.26
C GLN A 48 2.20 25.06 2.39
N ALA A 49 1.75 24.75 3.62
CA ALA A 49 1.93 25.65 4.77
C ALA A 49 3.42 25.91 5.10
N LYS A 50 4.28 24.90 4.89
CA LYS A 50 5.73 25.02 5.11
C LYS A 50 6.45 25.83 4.01
N ALA A 51 5.88 25.91 2.81
CA ALA A 51 6.37 26.76 1.73
C ALA A 51 5.98 28.24 1.95
N GLU A 52 4.75 28.50 2.38
CA GLU A 52 4.26 29.86 2.67
C GLU A 52 4.95 30.48 3.89
N GLY A 53 5.23 29.69 4.94
CA GLY A 53 5.97 30.15 6.12
C GLY A 53 7.47 30.41 5.90
N LYS A 54 8.04 29.98 4.77
CA LYS A 54 9.46 30.20 4.41
C LYS A 54 9.70 31.51 3.64
N GLY A 55 8.65 32.25 3.27
CA GLY A 55 8.74 33.48 2.46
C GLY A 55 9.19 34.76 3.17
N VAL A 56 9.60 34.72 4.45
CA VAL A 56 9.92 35.96 5.23
C VAL A 56 11.34 35.97 5.80
N ALA A 57 12.21 35.01 5.44
CA ALA A 57 13.60 35.04 5.90
C ALA A 57 14.57 34.62 4.80
N ALA A 58 14.95 35.58 3.95
CA ALA A 58 16.15 35.50 3.13
C ALA A 58 16.87 36.86 3.21
N GLY A 59 17.77 36.97 4.19
CA GLY A 59 18.93 37.86 4.17
C GLY A 59 20.17 37.02 3.91
N ASP A 60 21.03 37.51 3.03
CA ASP A 60 22.16 36.84 2.36
C ASP A 60 23.18 36.12 3.26
N LYS A 61 23.67 34.96 2.78
CA LYS A 61 25.10 34.67 2.51
C LYS A 61 25.35 33.23 1.98
N GLU A 62 26.07 33.16 0.85
CA GLU A 62 26.85 32.00 0.33
C GLU A 62 28.00 31.63 1.33
N GLU A 63 28.68 30.48 1.35
CA GLU A 63 29.09 29.52 0.30
C GLU A 63 29.59 28.18 0.94
N LYS A 64 29.44 27.05 0.21
CA LYS A 64 30.23 25.77 0.13
C LYS A 64 30.53 24.89 1.38
N VAL A 65 30.31 23.57 1.25
CA VAL A 65 31.30 22.51 0.86
C VAL A 65 30.59 21.15 0.63
N ALA A 66 31.21 20.33 -0.23
CA ALA A 66 30.74 19.17 -0.98
C ALA A 66 30.63 17.80 -0.26
N GLY A 67 29.90 16.88 -0.91
CA GLY A 67 30.02 15.41 -0.83
C GLY A 67 29.26 14.77 0.34
N THR A 68 28.26 13.90 0.15
CA THR A 68 28.46 12.56 -0.42
C THR A 68 27.09 11.90 -0.65
N GLY A 69 26.85 11.40 -1.87
CA GLY A 69 25.99 10.24 -2.13
C GLY A 69 24.48 10.36 -1.91
N ASN A 70 23.80 11.24 -2.67
CA ASN A 70 22.35 11.16 -2.84
C ASN A 70 21.98 9.92 -3.67
N ALA A 71 21.79 8.79 -3.01
CA ALA A 71 20.91 7.74 -3.51
C ALA A 71 19.45 8.20 -3.30
N GLU A 72 19.10 9.29 -3.97
CA GLU A 72 17.73 9.77 -4.07
C GLU A 72 16.99 8.81 -5.00
N THR A 73 16.48 7.73 -4.44
CA THR A 73 15.33 7.06 -5.02
C THR A 73 14.22 8.10 -5.03
N GLU A 74 14.07 8.82 -6.15
CA GLU A 74 12.85 9.54 -6.50
C GLU A 74 11.70 8.53 -6.38
N LEU A 75 11.11 8.46 -5.20
CA LEU A 75 9.79 7.89 -4.98
C LEU A 75 8.82 8.88 -5.62
N LYS A 76 8.78 8.89 -6.96
CA LYS A 76 7.62 9.39 -7.71
C LYS A 76 6.44 8.71 -7.06
N VAL A 77 5.53 9.51 -6.49
CA VAL A 77 4.30 9.04 -5.87
C VAL A 77 3.45 8.43 -6.97
N LYS A 78 3.77 7.19 -7.36
CA LYS A 78 2.99 6.43 -8.31
C LYS A 78 1.66 6.11 -7.64
N GLN A 79 0.59 6.24 -8.42
CA GLN A 79 -0.72 5.85 -7.95
C GLN A 79 -0.72 4.32 -7.73
N GLN A 80 -0.71 3.89 -6.48
CA GLN A 80 -0.72 2.49 -6.12
C GLN A 80 -2.08 1.85 -6.42
N LYS A 81 -2.05 0.73 -7.16
CA LYS A 81 -3.24 -0.04 -7.55
C LYS A 81 -3.71 -0.92 -6.38
N VAL A 82 -5.01 -0.92 -6.12
CA VAL A 82 -5.62 -1.74 -5.05
C VAL A 82 -6.68 -2.64 -5.66
N TYR A 83 -6.57 -3.94 -5.42
CA TYR A 83 -7.50 -4.96 -5.89
C TYR A 83 -8.09 -5.75 -4.73
N VAL A 84 -9.24 -6.38 -4.98
CA VAL A 84 -9.81 -7.41 -4.12
C VAL A 84 -9.85 -8.71 -4.91
N LEU A 85 -9.30 -9.79 -4.34
CA LEU A 85 -9.39 -11.12 -4.96
C LEU A 85 -10.83 -11.63 -4.86
N ASP A 86 -11.48 -11.77 -6.01
CA ASP A 86 -12.86 -12.26 -6.09
C ASP A 86 -12.98 -13.69 -5.55
N ARG A 87 -14.10 -13.96 -4.88
CA ARG A 87 -14.37 -15.21 -4.12
C ARG A 87 -13.33 -15.60 -3.06
N GLY A 88 -12.35 -14.73 -2.79
CA GLY A 88 -11.33 -14.91 -1.77
C GLY A 88 -10.51 -16.19 -1.92
N PHE A 89 -9.97 -16.68 -0.79
CA PHE A 89 -9.18 -17.91 -0.81
C PHE A 89 -10.00 -19.16 -1.11
N VAL A 90 -11.30 -19.17 -0.77
CA VAL A 90 -12.22 -20.28 -1.09
C VAL A 90 -12.33 -20.46 -2.61
N GLY A 91 -12.57 -19.38 -3.34
CA GLY A 91 -12.63 -19.45 -4.80
C GLY A 91 -11.27 -19.69 -5.47
N TRP A 92 -10.16 -19.27 -4.84
CA TRP A 92 -8.81 -19.60 -5.30
C TRP A 92 -8.53 -21.10 -5.18
N GLN A 93 -8.75 -21.67 -4.01
CA GLN A 93 -8.40 -23.06 -3.74
C GLN A 93 -9.28 -24.06 -4.51
N GLU A 94 -10.53 -23.70 -4.84
CA GLU A 94 -11.39 -24.49 -5.72
C GLU A 94 -10.78 -24.72 -7.10
N VAL A 95 -10.06 -23.72 -7.63
CA VAL A 95 -9.53 -23.75 -9.00
C VAL A 95 -8.05 -24.14 -9.02
N TYR A 96 -7.28 -23.63 -8.07
CA TYR A 96 -5.82 -23.73 -8.05
C TYR A 96 -5.27 -24.44 -6.81
N GLY A 97 -6.11 -24.95 -5.92
CA GLY A 97 -5.70 -25.62 -4.68
C GLY A 97 -4.75 -26.79 -4.92
N PRO A 98 -5.06 -27.74 -5.83
CA PRO A 98 -4.17 -28.86 -6.13
C PRO A 98 -2.89 -28.49 -6.90
N ASP A 99 -2.76 -27.27 -7.43
CA ASP A 99 -1.58 -26.85 -8.19
C ASP A 99 -0.50 -26.29 -7.25
N GLU A 100 0.50 -27.11 -6.92
CA GLU A 100 1.61 -26.73 -6.03
C GLU A 100 2.48 -25.58 -6.55
N ARG A 101 2.41 -25.25 -7.85
CA ARG A 101 3.12 -24.09 -8.42
C ARG A 101 2.46 -22.77 -8.01
N LEU A 102 1.20 -22.83 -7.59
CA LEU A 102 0.36 -21.68 -7.28
C LEU A 102 -0.12 -21.67 -5.83
N THR A 103 -0.25 -22.84 -5.20
CA THR A 103 -0.77 -22.98 -3.84
C THR A 103 0.11 -23.91 -3.01
N GLU A 104 0.79 -23.34 -2.02
CA GLU A 104 1.63 -24.08 -1.08
C GLU A 104 0.80 -24.60 0.11
N ALA A 105 1.19 -25.78 0.63
CA ALA A 105 0.60 -26.39 1.83
C ALA A 105 -0.93 -26.59 1.79
N TRP A 106 -1.50 -26.74 0.59
CA TRP A 106 -2.91 -27.06 0.44
C TRP A 106 -3.18 -28.50 0.89
N ARG A 107 -4.27 -28.71 1.65
CA ARG A 107 -4.68 -30.03 2.13
C ARG A 107 -6.09 -30.34 1.70
N LYS A 108 -6.23 -31.26 0.76
CA LYS A 108 -7.52 -31.68 0.20
C LYS A 108 -8.58 -31.97 1.26
N GLU A 109 -8.21 -32.71 2.31
CA GLU A 109 -9.08 -33.12 3.41
C GLU A 109 -9.75 -31.93 4.14
N LEU A 110 -9.08 -30.76 4.21
CA LEU A 110 -9.64 -29.58 4.86
C LEU A 110 -10.71 -28.87 4.01
N TRP A 111 -10.84 -29.24 2.74
CA TRP A 111 -11.69 -28.57 1.76
C TRP A 111 -12.73 -29.51 1.12
N GLU A 112 -12.68 -30.83 1.39
CA GLU A 112 -13.61 -31.81 0.83
C GLU A 112 -15.04 -31.67 1.35
N GLU A 113 -15.23 -31.19 2.58
CA GLU A 113 -16.56 -31.03 3.20
C GLU A 113 -17.22 -29.66 2.90
N GLY A 114 -16.57 -28.83 2.09
CA GLY A 114 -17.04 -27.49 1.72
C GLY A 114 -16.68 -26.39 2.74
N TYR A 115 -17.06 -25.15 2.41
CA TYR A 115 -16.78 -23.93 3.19
C TYR A 115 -18.07 -23.16 3.51
#